data_AF-A0A357LWT4-F1
#
_entry.id   AF-A0A357LWT4-F1
#
_cell.length_a   1.000
_cell.length_b   1.000
_cell.length_c   1.000
_cell.angle_alpha   90.00
_cell.angle_beta   90.00
_cell.angle_gamma   90.00
#
_symmetry.space_group_name_H-M   'P 1'
#
loop_
_entity.id
_entity.type
_entity.pdbx_description
1 polymer ?
#
loop_
_entity_poly.entity_id
_entity_poly.type
_entity_poly.pdbx_seq_one_letter_code
_entity_poly.pdbx_strand_id
1 'polypeptide(L)'
;PMGFCYPGKGKSGDLPPRPECAPTWHGSLLSQLPDIRLTLLIGQYAQNHYLQDDFRTLTERVQNFRNAGAAIIPLPHPSPRNQLWLKKNPWFEAEVIPELQARVRALLQADSSPLVS
;
A
#
# COMPACT_ATOMS: atom_id res chain seq x y z
N PRO A 1 2.79 -0.92 -8.43
CA PRO A 1 1.38 -1.03 -8.90
C PRO A 1 1.09 -2.48 -9.33
N MET A 2 -0.13 -2.97 -9.17
CA MET A 2 -0.46 -4.38 -9.50
C MET A 2 -0.56 -4.68 -10.99
N GLY A 3 -0.70 -3.65 -11.82
CA GLY A 3 -0.57 -3.71 -13.27
C GLY A 3 0.36 -2.59 -13.75
N PHE A 4 1.21 -2.89 -14.75
CA PHE A 4 2.08 -1.90 -15.39
C PHE A 4 1.48 -1.31 -16.68
N CYS A 5 0.30 -1.77 -17.09
CA CYS A 5 -0.41 -1.29 -18.26
C CYS A 5 -1.81 -0.83 -17.88
N TYR A 6 -2.35 0.12 -18.66
CA TYR A 6 -3.75 0.49 -18.59
C TYR A 6 -4.64 -0.73 -18.92
N PRO A 7 -5.53 -1.18 -18.01
CA PRO A 7 -6.26 -2.42 -18.20
C PRO A 7 -7.50 -2.27 -19.09
N GLY A 8 -7.83 -1.04 -19.52
CA GLY A 8 -9.04 -0.73 -20.27
C GLY A 8 -10.16 -0.19 -19.39
N LYS A 9 -11.20 0.35 -20.04
CA LYS A 9 -12.36 0.97 -19.39
C LYS A 9 -13.43 -0.08 -19.09
N GLY A 10 -13.78 -0.23 -17.82
CA GLY A 10 -14.95 -0.96 -17.34
C GLY A 10 -16.17 -0.06 -17.10
N LYS A 11 -17.24 -0.65 -16.56
CA LYS A 11 -18.52 0.05 -16.33
C LYS A 11 -18.42 1.19 -15.32
N SER A 12 -17.57 1.03 -14.32
CA SER A 12 -17.40 1.96 -13.21
C SER A 12 -15.98 2.49 -13.13
N GLY A 13 -15.29 2.72 -14.25
CA GLY A 13 -13.87 3.10 -14.26
C GLY A 13 -13.02 1.96 -14.78
N ASP A 14 -11.73 1.95 -14.47
CA ASP A 14 -10.80 1.01 -15.09
C ASP A 14 -11.07 -0.45 -14.67
N LEU A 15 -10.77 -1.37 -15.58
CA LEU A 15 -10.79 -2.80 -15.30
C LEU A 15 -9.77 -3.16 -14.20
N PRO A 16 -9.93 -4.31 -13.53
CA PRO A 16 -8.94 -4.77 -12.55
C PRO A 16 -7.56 -4.97 -13.20
N PRO A 17 -6.47 -4.90 -12.42
CA PRO A 17 -5.14 -5.25 -12.89
C PRO A 17 -5.13 -6.67 -13.48
N ARG A 18 -4.39 -6.85 -14.58
CA ARG A 18 -4.17 -8.18 -15.19
C ARG A 18 -3.47 -9.11 -14.19
N PRO A 19 -4.04 -10.30 -13.87
CA PRO A 19 -3.53 -11.17 -12.80
C PRO A 19 -2.11 -11.67 -13.02
N GLU A 20 -1.67 -11.80 -14.28
CA GLU A 20 -0.33 -12.23 -14.66
C GLU A 20 0.75 -11.17 -14.42
N CYS A 21 0.38 -9.89 -14.30
CA CYS A 21 1.36 -8.80 -14.30
C CYS A 21 2.30 -8.86 -13.09
N ALA A 22 1.76 -8.97 -11.87
CA ALA A 22 2.57 -8.98 -10.66
C ALA A 22 3.46 -10.24 -10.55
N PRO A 23 2.94 -11.47 -10.73
CA PRO A 23 3.77 -12.68 -10.72
C PRO A 23 4.88 -12.68 -11.77
N THR A 24 4.65 -12.09 -12.95
CA THR A 24 5.64 -12.06 -14.02
C THR A 24 6.76 -11.06 -13.76
N TRP A 25 6.43 -9.87 -13.23
CA TRP A 25 7.36 -8.73 -13.27
C TRP A 25 7.79 -8.17 -11.92
N HIS A 26 7.01 -8.35 -10.84
CA HIS A 26 7.33 -7.70 -9.56
C HIS A 26 8.62 -8.24 -8.96
N GLY A 27 8.86 -9.55 -9.00
CA GLY A 27 10.08 -10.14 -8.46
C GLY A 27 11.35 -9.56 -9.09
N SER A 28 11.42 -9.52 -10.43
CA SER A 28 12.56 -8.98 -11.17
C SER A 28 12.74 -7.47 -10.99
N LEU A 29 11.65 -6.72 -10.82
CA LEU A 29 11.72 -5.28 -10.57
C LEU A 29 12.22 -5.00 -9.15
N LEU A 30 11.62 -5.65 -8.15
CA LEU A 30 11.93 -5.40 -6.74
C LEU A 30 13.37 -5.84 -6.39
N SER A 31 13.91 -6.87 -7.06
CA SER A 31 15.31 -7.25 -6.87
C SER A 31 16.32 -6.18 -7.32
N GLN A 32 15.90 -5.21 -8.13
CA GLN A 32 16.72 -4.08 -8.57
C GLN A 32 16.54 -2.83 -7.69
N LEU A 33 15.68 -2.89 -6.68
CA LEU A 33 15.38 -1.80 -5.76
C LEU A 33 15.74 -2.21 -4.32
N PRO A 34 17.04 -2.38 -4.01
CA PRO A 34 17.48 -2.97 -2.73
C PRO A 34 17.15 -2.10 -1.50
N ASP A 35 16.97 -0.80 -1.69
CA ASP A 35 16.80 0.16 -0.59
C ASP A 35 15.32 0.45 -0.26
N ILE A 36 14.39 -0.41 -0.66
CA ILE A 36 12.98 -0.29 -0.27
C ILE A 36 12.85 -0.55 1.24
N ARG A 37 12.63 0.52 2.00
CA ARG A 37 12.45 0.47 3.47
C ARG A 37 10.99 0.52 3.92
N LEU A 38 10.07 0.97 3.06
CA LEU A 38 8.64 1.03 3.35
C LEU A 38 7.83 0.77 2.08
N THR A 39 6.90 -0.18 2.15
CA THR A 39 5.97 -0.52 1.07
C THR A 39 4.55 -0.15 1.47
N LEU A 40 3.89 0.66 0.63
CA LEU A 40 2.48 1.04 0.83
C LEU A 40 1.58 0.16 -0.03
N LEU A 41 0.77 -0.70 0.60
CA LEU A 41 -0.14 -1.62 -0.10
C LEU A 41 -1.53 -0.99 -0.23
N ILE A 42 -1.75 -0.31 -1.35
CA ILE A 42 -2.95 0.49 -1.60
C ILE A 42 -4.02 -0.37 -2.29
N GLY A 43 -5.14 -0.58 -1.61
CA GLY A 43 -6.31 -1.31 -2.11
C GLY A 43 -6.19 -2.84 -2.06
N GLN A 44 -7.33 -3.52 -2.24
CA GLN A 44 -7.44 -4.97 -2.05
C GLN A 44 -6.50 -5.80 -2.93
N TYR A 45 -6.27 -5.39 -4.19
CA TYR A 45 -5.44 -6.16 -5.12
C TYR A 45 -3.99 -6.23 -4.65
N ALA A 46 -3.45 -5.11 -4.14
CA ALA A 46 -2.08 -5.08 -3.61
C ALA A 46 -1.98 -5.87 -2.31
N GLN A 47 -2.93 -5.66 -1.40
CA GLN A 47 -2.93 -6.33 -0.11
C GLN A 47 -3.06 -7.85 -0.25
N ASN A 48 -4.00 -8.34 -1.07
CA ASN A 48 -4.19 -9.79 -1.27
C ASN A 48 -3.00 -10.47 -1.96
N HIS A 49 -2.19 -9.73 -2.71
CA HIS A 49 -1.02 -10.30 -3.37
C HIS A 49 0.18 -10.41 -2.41
N TYR A 50 0.38 -9.41 -1.56
CA TYR A 50 1.59 -9.29 -0.75
C TYR A 50 1.44 -9.75 0.70
N LEU A 51 0.22 -9.82 1.22
CA LEU A 51 -0.02 -10.20 2.62
C LEU A 51 -0.61 -11.61 2.68
N GLN A 52 -0.03 -12.42 3.56
CA GLN A 52 -0.52 -13.75 3.93
C GLN A 52 -1.14 -13.64 5.33
N ASP A 53 -2.27 -12.94 5.41
CA ASP A 53 -3.06 -12.75 6.63
C ASP A 53 -4.46 -13.36 6.48
N ASP A 54 -5.13 -13.60 7.61
CA ASP A 54 -6.48 -14.18 7.67
C ASP A 54 -7.60 -13.12 7.63
N PHE A 55 -7.27 -11.86 7.36
CA PHE A 55 -8.26 -10.78 7.36
C PHE A 55 -9.18 -10.89 6.15
N ARG A 56 -10.49 -10.85 6.41
CA ARG A 56 -11.53 -11.11 5.40
C ARG A 56 -11.91 -9.86 4.62
N THR A 57 -11.61 -8.67 5.15
CA THR A 57 -12.00 -7.39 4.53
C THR A 57 -10.86 -6.38 4.50
N LEU A 58 -10.93 -5.45 3.54
CA LEU A 58 -10.03 -4.28 3.47
C LEU A 58 -10.04 -3.51 4.80
N THR A 59 -11.22 -3.27 5.38
CA THR A 59 -11.38 -2.51 6.62
C THR A 59 -10.64 -3.19 7.77
N GLU A 60 -10.88 -4.48 7.97
CA GLU A 60 -10.27 -5.26 9.04
C GLU A 60 -8.74 -5.27 8.93
N ARG A 61 -8.21 -5.47 7.71
CA ARG A 61 -6.77 -5.45 7.47
C ARG A 61 -6.15 -4.08 7.72
N VAL A 62 -6.79 -2.99 7.27
CA VAL A 62 -6.30 -1.63 7.50
C VAL A 62 -6.41 -1.25 8.98
N GLN A 63 -7.44 -1.73 9.69
CA GLN A 63 -7.57 -1.51 11.13
C GLN A 63 -6.45 -2.22 11.91
N ASN A 64 -6.03 -3.38 11.44
CA ASN A 64 -4.92 -4.16 12.00
C ASN A 64 -3.60 -3.94 11.26
N PHE A 65 -3.36 -2.75 10.69
CA PHE A 65 -2.21 -2.49 9.82
C PHE A 65 -0.85 -2.83 10.44
N ARG A 66 -0.73 -2.79 11.78
CA ARG A 66 0.51 -3.11 12.51
C ARG A 66 0.92 -4.57 12.33
N ASN A 67 -0.01 -5.47 12.04
CA ASN A 67 0.27 -6.89 11.81
C ASN A 67 1.07 -7.13 10.52
N ALA A 68 1.03 -6.19 9.56
CA ALA A 68 1.86 -6.25 8.35
C ALA A 68 3.34 -5.94 8.62
N GLY A 69 3.68 -5.49 9.84
CA GLY A 69 5.05 -5.18 10.25
C GLY A 69 5.45 -3.72 10.02
N ALA A 70 6.70 -3.40 10.38
CA ALA A 70 7.22 -2.03 10.32
C ALA A 70 7.45 -1.54 8.86
N ALA A 71 7.81 -2.45 7.96
CA ALA A 71 8.14 -2.13 6.57
C ALA A 71 6.93 -2.10 5.61
N ILE A 72 5.72 -2.37 6.10
CA ILE A 72 4.50 -2.42 5.28
C ILE A 72 3.38 -1.62 5.95
N ILE A 73 2.62 -0.86 5.16
CA ILE A 73 1.34 -0.27 5.60
C ILE A 73 0.25 -0.58 4.55
N PRO A 74 -0.77 -1.40 4.88
CA PRO A 74 -1.98 -1.51 4.07
C PRO A 74 -2.83 -0.24 4.15
N LEU A 75 -3.28 0.26 3.00
CA LEU A 75 -4.10 1.47 2.89
C LEU A 75 -5.34 1.23 1.99
N PRO A 76 -6.46 1.92 2.25
CA PRO A 76 -7.56 1.97 1.28
C PRO A 76 -7.12 2.72 0.02
N HIS A 77 -7.80 2.48 -1.11
CA HIS A 77 -7.53 3.25 -2.33
C HIS A 77 -7.92 4.73 -2.14
N PRO A 78 -7.13 5.72 -2.60
CA PRO A 78 -7.47 7.15 -2.48
C PRO A 78 -8.51 7.60 -3.53
N SER A 79 -9.56 6.80 -3.76
CA SER A 79 -10.65 7.14 -4.69
C SER A 79 -11.68 8.02 -3.99
N PRO A 80 -12.32 8.98 -4.69
CA PRO A 80 -13.50 9.69 -4.17
C PRO A 80 -14.61 8.75 -3.70
N ARG A 81 -14.67 7.53 -4.24
CA ARG A 81 -15.62 6.49 -3.81
C ARG A 81 -15.43 6.04 -2.37
N ASN A 82 -14.24 6.24 -1.80
CA ASN A 82 -13.93 5.86 -0.43
C ASN A 82 -14.26 6.96 0.60
N GLN A 83 -14.85 8.09 0.19
CA GLN A 83 -15.28 9.13 1.13
C GLN A 83 -16.26 8.62 2.20
N LEU A 84 -17.24 7.78 1.82
CA LEU A 84 -18.16 7.19 2.79
C LEU A 84 -17.44 6.22 3.74
N TRP A 85 -16.46 5.48 3.23
CA TRP A 85 -15.64 4.59 4.06
C TRP A 85 -14.84 5.39 5.09
N LEU A 86 -14.20 6.50 4.69
CA LEU A 86 -13.44 7.37 5.60
C LEU A 86 -14.34 7.93 6.71
N LYS A 87 -15.54 8.43 6.36
CA LYS A 87 -16.52 8.93 7.34
C LYS A 87 -16.95 7.86 8.35
N LYS A 88 -17.04 6.59 7.93
CA LYS A 88 -17.42 5.46 8.80
C LYS A 88 -16.25 4.92 9.62
N ASN A 89 -15.01 5.26 9.26
CA ASN A 89 -13.79 4.73 9.86
C ASN A 89 -12.87 5.88 10.30
N PRO A 90 -13.31 6.74 11.25
CA PRO A 90 -12.53 7.91 11.67
C PRO A 90 -11.17 7.56 12.28
N TRP A 91 -11.04 6.34 12.82
CA TRP A 91 -9.78 5.78 13.31
C TRP A 91 -8.69 5.73 12.22
N PHE A 92 -9.05 5.70 10.93
CA PHE A 92 -8.06 5.71 9.85
C PHE A 92 -7.23 7.01 9.89
N GLU A 93 -7.91 8.16 10.00
CA GLU A 93 -7.24 9.46 10.08
C GLU A 93 -6.59 9.68 11.45
N ALA A 94 -7.16 9.13 12.52
CA ALA A 94 -6.62 9.30 13.88
C ALA A 94 -5.41 8.41 14.19
N GLU A 95 -5.29 7.25 13.55
CA GLU A 95 -4.28 6.24 13.91
C GLU A 95 -3.36 5.86 12.75
N VAL A 96 -3.91 5.57 11.57
CA VAL A 96 -3.12 5.07 10.44
C VAL A 96 -2.31 6.18 9.79
N ILE A 97 -2.93 7.35 9.59
CA ILE A 97 -2.27 8.50 8.95
C ILE A 97 -1.11 9.04 9.79
N PRO A 98 -1.23 9.27 11.11
CA PRO A 98 -0.11 9.74 11.93
C PRO A 98 1.05 8.76 11.95
N GLU A 99 0.77 7.45 12.02
CA GLU A 99 1.82 6.42 11.92
C GLU A 99 2.53 6.47 10.56
N LEU A 100 1.77 6.52 9.46
CA LEU A 100 2.34 6.62 8.11
C LEU A 100 3.26 7.84 8.00
N GLN A 101 2.81 9.00 8.47
CA GLN A 101 3.59 10.23 8.47
C GLN A 101 4.87 10.10 9.32
N ALA A 102 4.78 9.46 10.49
CA ALA A 102 5.94 9.23 11.36
C ALA A 102 6.97 8.32 10.68
N ARG A 103 6.55 7.20 10.08
CA ARG A 103 7.45 6.28 9.35
C ARG A 103 8.11 6.96 8.16
N VAL A 104 7.35 7.69 7.34
CA VAL A 104 7.90 8.44 6.20
C VAL A 104 8.90 9.50 6.67
N ARG A 105 8.57 10.26 7.72
CA ARG A 105 9.48 11.28 8.27
C ARG A 105 10.78 10.68 8.76
N ALA A 106 10.74 9.57 9.48
CA ALA A 106 11.93 8.89 9.97
C ALA A 106 12.85 8.45 8.82
N LEU A 107 12.28 7.94 7.72
CA LEU A 107 13.05 7.51 6.54
C LEU A 107 13.72 8.69 5.83
N LEU A 108 13.00 9.81 5.66
CA LEU A 108 13.55 11.02 5.04
C LEU A 108 14.65 11.67 5.90
N GLN A 109 14.56 11.55 7.22
CA GLN A 109 15.58 12.05 8.16
C GLN A 109 16.84 11.18 8.19
N ALA A 110 16.69 9.86 8.07
CA ALA A 110 17.82 8.95 7.99
C ALA A 110 18.70 9.22 6.75
N ASP A 111 18.08 9.65 5.64
CA ASP A 111 18.80 9.96 4.39
C ASP A 111 19.45 11.34 4.37
N SER A 112 19.13 12.19 5.35
CA SER A 112 19.73 13.52 5.51
C SER A 112 20.93 13.54 6.47
N SER A 113 21.40 12.38 6.93
CA SER A 113 22.76 12.29 7.48
C SER A 113 23.76 12.51 6.33
N PRO A 114 24.72 13.44 6.47
CA PRO A 114 25.70 13.69 5.42
C PRO A 114 26.42 12.37 5.12
N LEU A 115 26.60 12.08 3.83
CA LEU A 115 27.59 11.11 3.37
C LEU A 115 28.91 11.46 4.05
N VAL A 116 29.26 10.72 5.11
CA VAL A 116 30.54 10.89 5.80
C VAL A 116 31.61 10.36 4.87
N SER A 117 32.34 11.32 4.30
CA SER A 117 33.74 11.30 3.85
C SER A 117 34.16 10.23 2.85
#